data_AF-A0A2D4WND1-F1
#
_entry.id   AF-A0A2D4WND1-F1
#
_cell.length_a   1.000
_cell.length_b   1.000
_cell.length_c   1.000
_cell.angle_alpha   90.00
_cell.angle_beta   90.00
_cell.angle_gamma   90.00
#
_symmetry.space_group_name_H-M   'P 1'
#
loop_
_entity.id
_entity.type
_entity.pdbx_description
1 polymer ?
#
loop_
_entity_poly.entity_id
_entity_poly.type
_entity_poly.pdbx_seq_one_letter_code
_entity_poly.pdbx_strand_id
1 'polypeptide(L)'
;MQTDAVINEARLTLDRLVILQLRFFQQHKRYAKASELPPLQVLAPEVATQYRLTAVINGGAAYRLELLPLDPTAWPALSVDHTGRRSRTGAVSDA
;
A
#
# COMPACT_ATOMS: atom_id res chain seq x y z
N MET A 1 10.49 4.37 -17.64
CA MET A 1 11.50 4.96 -16.73
C MET A 1 10.87 5.67 -15.53
N GLN A 2 10.18 6.81 -15.68
CA GLN A 2 9.52 7.50 -14.54
C GLN A 2 8.44 6.62 -13.87
N THR A 3 7.58 5.99 -14.67
CA THR A 3 6.50 5.11 -14.20
C THR A 3 7.03 3.93 -13.38
N ASP A 4 8.12 3.31 -13.83
CA ASP A 4 8.73 2.16 -13.15
C ASP A 4 9.37 2.56 -11.82
N ALA A 5 9.99 3.74 -11.76
CA ALA A 5 10.56 4.28 -10.52
C ALA A 5 9.47 4.50 -9.46
N VAL A 6 8.35 5.13 -9.83
CA VAL A 6 7.22 5.37 -8.92
C VAL A 6 6.57 4.05 -8.48
N ILE A 7 6.42 3.08 -9.37
CA ILE A 7 5.90 1.74 -9.01
C ILE A 7 6.84 1.03 -8.03
N ASN A 8 8.16 1.13 -8.23
CA ASN A 8 9.13 0.54 -7.31
C ASN A 8 9.11 1.23 -5.94
N GLU A 9 9.00 2.56 -5.90
CA GLU A 9 8.85 3.30 -4.65
C GLU A 9 7.52 2.97 -3.95
N ALA A 10 6.43 2.79 -4.70
CA ALA A 10 5.15 2.35 -4.15
C ALA A 10 5.25 0.95 -3.51
N ARG A 11 6.00 0.02 -4.14
CA ARG A 11 6.28 -1.31 -3.56
C ARG A 11 7.11 -1.23 -2.28
N LEU A 12 8.14 -0.38 -2.25
CA LEU A 12 8.95 -0.14 -1.05
C LEU A 12 8.12 0.52 0.06
N THR A 13 7.21 1.42 -0.30
CA THR A 13 6.27 2.05 0.63
C THR A 13 5.35 1.02 1.27
N LEU A 14 4.84 0.04 0.51
CA LEU A 14 4.10 -1.09 1.07
C LEU A 14 4.95 -1.89 2.08
N ASP A 15 6.24 -2.09 1.82
CA ASP A 15 7.13 -2.81 2.75
C ASP A 15 7.34 -2.07 4.07
N ARG A 16 7.50 -0.74 3.99
CA ARG A 16 7.55 0.13 5.18
C ARG A 16 6.24 0.03 5.97
N LEU A 17 5.10 0.04 5.29
CA LEU A 17 3.78 -0.08 5.92
C LEU A 17 3.55 -1.46 6.56
N VAL A 18 4.08 -2.55 5.97
CA VAL A 18 4.07 -3.90 6.58
C VAL A 18 4.82 -3.90 7.91
N ILE A 19 6.02 -3.31 7.96
CA ILE A 19 6.80 -3.21 9.21
C ILE A 19 6.02 -2.42 10.27
N LEU A 20 5.37 -1.32 9.87
CA LEU A 20 4.55 -0.52 10.77
C LEU A 20 3.31 -1.28 11.27
N GLN A 21 2.67 -2.07 10.42
CA GLN A 21 1.58 -2.96 10.84
C GLN A 21 2.01 -3.97 11.89
N LEU A 22 3.17 -4.61 11.70
CA LEU A 22 3.70 -5.57 12.66
C LEU A 22 4.04 -4.92 14.00
N ARG A 23 4.65 -3.73 13.99
CA ARG A 23 4.91 -2.96 15.21
C ARG A 23 3.62 -2.57 15.93
N PHE A 24 2.63 -2.08 15.19
CA PHE A 24 1.33 -1.71 15.74
C PHE A 24 0.65 -2.94 16.37
N PHE A 25 0.70 -4.10 15.71
CA PHE A 25 0.16 -5.34 16.25
C PHE A 25 0.87 -5.77 17.54
N GLN A 26 2.20 -5.66 17.62
CA GLN A 26 2.94 -5.99 18.83
C GLN A 26 2.48 -5.16 20.03
N GLN A 27 2.21 -3.87 19.80
CA GLN A 27 1.80 -2.89 20.82
C GLN A 27 0.31 -3.00 21.19
N HIS A 28 -0.57 -3.17 20.20
CA HIS A 28 -2.03 -3.05 20.38
C HIS A 28 -2.79 -4.37 20.24
N LYS A 29 -2.12 -5.47 19.88
CA LYS A 29 -2.71 -6.81 19.65
C LYS A 29 -3.82 -6.83 18.58
N ARG A 30 -3.77 -5.88 17.66
CA ARG A 30 -4.62 -5.81 16.46
C ARG A 30 -3.88 -5.09 15.34
N TYR A 31 -4.31 -5.27 14.11
CA TYR A 31 -3.78 -4.50 12.98
C TYR A 31 -4.36 -3.07 12.94
N ALA A 32 -3.55 -2.13 12.46
CA ALA A 32 -3.88 -0.73 12.28
C ALA A 32 -4.85 -0.52 11.12
N LYS A 33 -5.79 0.40 11.27
CA LYS A 33 -6.55 0.97 10.14
C LYS A 33 -5.67 1.95 9.36
N ALA A 34 -6.08 2.32 8.15
CA ALA A 34 -5.32 3.25 7.32
C ALA A 34 -5.09 4.61 8.00
N SER A 35 -6.06 5.10 8.77
CA SER A 35 -5.97 6.35 9.54
C SER A 35 -5.04 6.29 10.76
N GLU A 36 -4.61 5.09 11.15
CA GLU A 36 -3.70 4.85 12.28
C GLU A 36 -2.27 4.58 11.80
N LEU A 37 -2.08 4.44 10.49
CA LEU A 37 -0.78 4.37 9.85
C LEU A 37 -0.32 5.78 9.46
N PRO A 38 1.00 6.03 9.37
CA PRO A 38 1.49 7.30 8.85
C PRO A 38 0.96 7.57 7.43
N PRO A 39 0.55 8.81 7.14
CA PRO A 39 0.03 9.16 5.82
C PRO A 39 1.10 9.03 4.74
N LEU A 40 0.70 8.73 3.51
CA LEU A 40 1.64 8.56 2.39
C LEU A 40 2.48 9.82 2.14
N GLN A 41 1.90 11.01 2.34
CA GLN A 41 2.63 12.28 2.20
C GLN A 41 3.86 12.38 3.12
N VAL A 42 3.85 11.65 4.25
CA VAL A 42 4.99 11.60 5.19
C VAL A 42 5.97 10.48 4.81
N LEU A 43 5.47 9.35 4.31
CA LEU A 43 6.31 8.17 4.01
C LEU A 43 7.00 8.21 2.64
N ALA A 44 6.29 8.72 1.63
CA ALA A 44 6.70 8.76 0.23
C ALA A 44 5.87 9.83 -0.51
N PRO A 45 6.29 11.11 -0.49
CA PRO A 45 5.55 12.21 -1.10
C PRO A 45 5.23 12.00 -2.58
N GLU A 46 6.17 11.44 -3.35
CA GLU A 46 6.00 11.17 -4.78
C GLU A 46 4.91 10.11 -5.01
N VAL A 47 4.93 9.00 -4.26
CA VAL A 47 3.86 7.98 -4.28
C VAL A 47 2.52 8.59 -3.89
N ALA A 48 2.49 9.50 -2.92
CA ALA A 48 1.27 10.16 -2.45
C ALA A 48 0.62 11.07 -3.50
N THR A 49 1.35 11.49 -4.54
CA THR A 49 0.78 12.23 -5.68
C THR A 49 -0.02 11.35 -6.63
N GLN A 50 0.24 10.04 -6.64
CA GLN A 50 -0.37 9.08 -7.57
C GLN A 50 -1.28 8.06 -6.90
N TYR A 51 -1.12 7.86 -5.59
CA TYR A 51 -1.81 6.81 -4.84
C TYR A 51 -2.43 7.33 -3.54
N ARG A 52 -3.48 6.62 -3.11
CA ARG A 52 -4.01 6.67 -1.74
C ARG A 52 -3.85 5.32 -1.07
N LEU A 53 -3.62 5.34 0.24
CA LEU A 53 -3.51 4.14 1.06
C LEU A 53 -4.90 3.69 1.55
N THR A 54 -5.22 2.42 1.38
CA THR A 54 -6.30 1.73 2.08
C THR A 54 -5.75 0.56 2.89
N ALA A 55 -6.43 0.25 3.99
CA ALA A 55 -6.12 -0.91 4.82
C ALA A 55 -7.42 -1.66 5.12
N VAL A 56 -7.53 -2.88 4.58
CA VAL A 56 -8.67 -3.77 4.80
C VAL A 56 -8.30 -4.71 5.94
N ILE A 57 -9.07 -4.68 7.03
CA ILE A 57 -8.87 -5.55 8.19
C ILE A 57 -9.95 -6.62 8.20
N ASN A 58 -9.55 -7.88 8.16
CA ASN A 58 -10.44 -9.03 8.12
C ASN A 58 -10.38 -9.78 9.45
N GLY A 59 -11.43 -9.66 10.26
CA GLY A 59 -11.60 -10.43 11.50
C GLY A 59 -10.49 -10.24 12.54
N GLY A 60 -9.73 -9.14 12.48
CA GLY A 60 -8.62 -8.84 13.41
C GLY A 60 -7.35 -9.69 13.23
N ALA A 61 -7.43 -10.82 12.54
CA ALA A 61 -6.33 -11.77 12.32
C ALA A 61 -5.66 -11.64 10.94
N ALA A 62 -6.28 -10.92 10.00
CA ALA A 62 -5.73 -10.68 8.68
C ALA A 62 -5.87 -9.22 8.27
N TYR A 63 -4.93 -8.76 7.43
CA TYR A 63 -5.01 -7.46 6.80
C TYR A 63 -4.57 -7.53 5.33
N ARG A 64 -4.97 -6.50 4.58
CA ARG A 64 -4.40 -6.15 3.27
C ARG A 64 -4.16 -4.65 3.20
N LEU A 65 -2.95 -4.27 2.81
CA LEU A 65 -2.59 -2.89 2.50
C LEU A 65 -2.68 -2.73 0.98
N GLU A 66 -3.36 -1.68 0.53
CA GLU A 66 -3.49 -1.39 -0.90
C GLU A 66 -3.12 0.06 -1.17
N LEU A 67 -2.34 0.27 -2.21
CA LEU A 67 -2.13 1.56 -2.84
C LEU A 67 -3.07 1.60 -4.04
N LEU A 68 -4.16 2.34 -3.88
CA LEU A 68 -5.12 2.56 -4.95
C LEU A 68 -4.70 3.79 -5.74
N PRO A 69 -4.62 3.69 -7.09
CA PRO A 69 -4.24 4.82 -7.90
C PRO A 69 -5.32 5.90 -7.85
N LEU A 70 -4.90 7.17 -7.84
CA LEU A 70 -5.79 8.31 -8.00
C LEU A 70 -6.32 8.39 -9.43
N ASP A 71 -5.50 7.99 -10.41
CA ASP A 71 -5.88 7.73 -11.80
C ASP A 71 -5.64 6.25 -12.16
N PRO A 72 -6.68 5.41 -12.16
CA PRO A 72 -6.58 3.98 -12.49
C PRO A 72 -6.22 3.67 -13.94
N THR A 73 -6.29 4.65 -14.85
CA THR A 73 -5.88 4.47 -16.26
C THR A 73 -4.39 4.66 -16.44
N ALA A 74 -3.76 5.51 -15.62
CA ALA A 74 -2.33 5.77 -15.65
C ALA A 74 -1.52 4.84 -14.75
N TRP A 75 -2.10 4.36 -13.65
CA TRP A 75 -1.36 3.67 -12.60
C TRP A 75 -2.01 2.36 -12.15
N PRO A 76 -1.19 1.32 -11.87
CA PRO A 76 -1.68 0.05 -11.36
C PRO A 76 -2.03 0.11 -9.88
N ALA A 77 -3.13 -0.50 -9.44
CA ALA A 77 -3.31 -0.77 -8.01
C ALA A 77 -2.29 -1.80 -7.54
N LEU A 78 -1.71 -1.58 -6.35
CA LEU A 78 -0.71 -2.45 -5.74
C LEU A 78 -1.18 -2.86 -4.36
N SER A 79 -0.99 -4.12 -3.98
CA SER A 79 -1.35 -4.58 -2.63
C SER A 79 -0.38 -5.60 -2.07
N VAL A 80 -0.35 -5.69 -0.75
CA VAL A 80 0.29 -6.77 0.02
C VAL A 80 -0.64 -7.20 1.15
N ASP A 81 -0.81 -8.50 1.34
CA ASP A 81 -1.55 -9.04 2.48
C ASP A 81 -0.63 -9.46 3.64
N HIS A 82 -1.24 -9.80 4.77
CA HIS A 82 -0.54 -10.21 5.99
C HIS A 82 0.39 -11.42 5.85
N THR A 83 0.28 -12.21 4.77
CA THR A 83 1.18 -13.34 4.48
C THR A 83 2.39 -12.92 3.63
N GLY A 84 2.43 -11.66 3.19
CA GLY A 84 3.43 -11.14 2.24
C GLY A 84 3.05 -11.38 0.77
N ARG A 85 1.86 -11.94 0.48
CA ARG A 85 1.41 -12.14 -0.90
C ARG A 85 1.11 -10.78 -1.53
N ARG A 86 1.73 -10.52 -2.68
CA ARG A 86 1.56 -9.27 -3.43
C ARG A 86 0.60 -9.44 -4.59
N SER A 87 -0.07 -8.36 -4.97
CA SER A 87 -0.90 -8.31 -6.17
C SER A 87 -0.79 -6.96 -6.86
N ARG A 88 -1.02 -6.97 -8.17
CA ARG A 88 -1.04 -5.80 -9.05
C ARG A 88 -2.30 -5.90 -9.91
N THR A 89 -3.14 -4.87 -9.92
CA THR A 89 -4.43 -4.88 -10.64
C THR A 89 -4.61 -3.58 -11.44
N GLY A 90 -4.74 -3.65 -12.77
CA GLY A 90 -4.50 -2.51 -13.69
C GLY A 90 -3.02 -2.09 -13.69
N ALA A 91 -2.45 -1.21 -14.52
CA ALA A 91 -2.86 -0.50 -15.73
C ALA A 91 -2.18 -1.19 -16.94
N VAL A 92 -2.95 -1.73 -17.88
CA VAL A 92 -2.45 -2.33 -19.12
C VAL A 92 -3.27 -1.73 -20.26
N SER A 93 -2.70 -0.78 -21.01
CA SER A 93 -2.96 -0.72 -22.44
C SER A 93 -1.88 -1.55 -23.09
N ASP A 94 -2.19 -2.82 -23.36
CA ASP A 94 -1.53 -3.53 -24.46
C ASP A 94 -2.17 -2.98 -25.73
N ALA A 95 -1.48 -2.05 -26.39
CA ALA A 95 -1.73 -1.64 -27.78
C ALA A 95 -0.46 -1.03 -28.37
#